data_AF-A0AAP2WK27-F1
#
_entry.id   AF-A0AAP2WK27-F1
#
_cell.length_a   1.000
_cell.length_b   1.000
_cell.length_c   1.000
_cell.angle_alpha   90.00
_cell.angle_beta   90.00
_cell.angle_gamma   90.00
#
_symmetry.space_group_name_H-M   'P 1'
#
loop_
_entity.id
_entity.type
_entity.pdbx_description
1 polymer ?
#
loop_
_entity_poly.entity_id
_entity_poly.type
_entity_poly.pdbx_seq_one_letter_code
_entity_poly.pdbx_strand_id
1 'polypeptide(L)'
;MKRMSLTTRMSLMFMLAVTAVLTVAGLSFNNLSRHHFKMLDQQALNEKLHSTQRILTGLNSIDQFSDVKPELEALLGAHRDLTALIIDGDGKLLFADPGPIVVPEDFRTITNSNVWEWRDQEQIFRGVTAQAIVTGQDQ
;
A
#
# COMPACT_ATOMS: atom_id res chain seq x y z
N MET A 1 1.92 30.54 51.07
CA MET A 1 1.83 29.39 50.15
C MET A 1 0.48 28.71 50.36
N LYS A 2 -0.43 28.76 49.39
CA LYS A 2 -1.82 28.30 49.53
C LYS A 2 -1.85 26.77 49.58
N ARG A 3 -2.14 26.18 50.75
CA ARG A 3 -2.24 24.72 50.91
C ARG A 3 -3.43 24.22 50.09
N MET A 4 -3.18 23.37 49.09
CA MET A 4 -4.25 22.68 48.36
C MET A 4 -5.06 21.82 49.32
N SER A 5 -6.39 21.88 49.21
CA SER A 5 -7.27 21.03 49.99
C SER A 5 -7.09 19.57 49.59
N LEU A 6 -7.42 18.66 50.51
CA LEU A 6 -7.25 17.22 50.36
C LEU A 6 -7.99 16.67 49.13
N THR A 7 -9.17 17.22 48.82
CA THR A 7 -9.99 16.83 47.66
C THR A 7 -9.35 17.24 46.33
N THR A 8 -8.73 18.43 46.26
CA THR A 8 -8.03 18.86 45.05
C THR A 8 -6.82 17.97 44.76
N ARG A 9 -6.08 17.53 45.77
CA ARG A 9 -4.96 16.59 45.59
C ARG A 9 -5.43 15.22 45.09
N MET A 10 -6.51 14.69 45.66
CA MET A 10 -7.09 13.41 45.21
C MET A 10 -7.64 13.48 43.78
N SER A 11 -8.37 14.55 43.44
CA SER A 11 -8.89 14.75 42.09
C SER A 11 -7.77 14.93 41.07
N LEU A 12 -6.71 15.67 41.41
CA LEU A 12 -5.55 15.85 40.54
C LEU A 12 -4.82 14.52 40.27
N MET A 13 -4.62 13.70 41.31
CA MET A 13 -4.01 12.37 41.15
C MET A 13 -4.88 11.44 40.30
N PHE A 14 -6.20 11.46 40.48
CA PHE A 14 -7.12 10.70 39.65
C PHE A 14 -7.08 11.16 38.19
N MET A 15 -7.12 12.47 37.95
CA MET A 15 -7.04 13.03 36.60
C MET A 15 -5.73 12.65 35.91
N LEU A 16 -4.59 12.78 36.61
CA LEU A 16 -3.29 12.34 36.10
C LEU A 16 -3.25 10.85 35.77
N ALA A 17 -3.79 10.01 36.65
CA ALA A 17 -3.85 8.57 36.42
C ALA A 17 -4.70 8.23 35.20
N VAL A 18 -5.88 8.83 35.07
CA VAL A 18 -6.78 8.64 33.92
C VAL A 18 -6.12 9.12 32.62
N THR A 19 -5.51 10.31 32.61
CA THR A 19 -4.79 10.83 31.45
C THR A 19 -3.61 9.93 31.07
N ALA A 20 -2.85 9.43 32.04
CA ALA A 20 -1.75 8.50 31.77
C ALA A 20 -2.25 7.22 31.11
N VAL A 21 -3.30 6.61 31.65
CA VAL A 21 -3.92 5.39 31.10
C VAL A 21 -4.45 5.64 29.69
N LEU A 22 -5.19 6.73 29.47
CA LEU A 22 -5.71 7.10 28.14
C LEU A 22 -4.59 7.35 27.13
N THR A 23 -3.50 8.00 27.56
CA THR A 23 -2.35 8.26 26.70
C THR A 23 -1.66 6.96 26.29
N VAL A 24 -1.41 6.06 27.25
CA VAL A 24 -0.81 4.75 26.96
C VAL A 24 -1.71 3.93 26.05
N ALA A 25 -3.01 3.89 26.31
CA ALA A 25 -3.98 3.21 25.47
C ALA A 25 -4.01 3.79 24.05
N GLY A 26 -4.05 5.12 23.93
CA GLY A 26 -4.05 5.82 22.63
C GLY A 26 -2.78 5.58 21.82
N LEU A 27 -1.60 5.65 22.46
CA LEU A 27 -0.32 5.35 21.81
C LEU A 27 -0.21 3.89 21.39
N SER A 28 -0.65 2.97 22.25
CA SER A 28 -0.62 1.53 21.97
C SER A 28 -1.55 1.20 20.80
N PHE A 29 -2.77 1.73 20.81
CA PHE A 29 -3.72 1.55 19.72
C PHE A 29 -3.18 2.14 18.42
N ASN A 30 -2.66 3.37 18.44
CA ASN A 30 -2.05 3.99 17.26
C ASN A 30 -0.89 3.15 16.69
N ASN A 31 -0.05 2.57 17.55
CA ASN A 31 1.06 1.73 17.09
C ASN A 31 0.58 0.39 16.53
N LEU A 32 -0.32 -0.30 17.23
CA LEU A 32 -0.89 -1.57 16.80
C LEU A 32 -1.66 -1.41 15.48
N SER A 33 -2.51 -0.39 15.39
CA SER A 33 -3.25 -0.09 14.17
C SER A 33 -2.31 0.20 13.01
N ARG A 34 -1.29 1.06 13.18
CA ARG A 34 -0.34 1.36 12.09
C ARG A 34 0.37 0.11 11.58
N HIS A 35 0.85 -0.74 12.48
CA HIS A 35 1.54 -1.96 12.10
C HIS A 35 0.58 -2.97 11.46
N HIS A 36 -0.60 -3.16 12.05
CA HIS A 36 -1.60 -4.09 11.56
C HIS A 36 -2.15 -3.70 10.19
N PHE A 37 -2.48 -2.41 9.98
CA PHE A 37 -2.91 -1.89 8.68
C PHE A 37 -1.78 -1.97 7.65
N LYS A 38 -0.54 -1.66 8.02
CA LYS A 38 0.60 -1.80 7.09
C LYS A 38 0.79 -3.25 6.64
N MET A 39 0.63 -4.21 7.55
CA MET A 39 0.75 -5.64 7.24
C MET A 39 -0.40 -6.12 6.35
N LEU A 40 -1.65 -5.74 6.64
CA LEU A 40 -2.81 -6.08 5.83
C LEU A 40 -2.73 -5.46 4.42
N ASP A 41 -2.32 -4.19 4.33
CA ASP A 41 -2.13 -3.51 3.04
C ASP A 41 -1.07 -4.22 2.21
N GLN A 42 0.07 -4.57 2.82
CA GLN A 42 1.14 -5.29 2.14
C GLN A 42 0.66 -6.67 1.65
N GLN A 43 -0.08 -7.40 2.46
CA GLN A 43 -0.59 -8.71 2.07
C GLN A 43 -1.60 -8.59 0.91
N ALA A 44 -2.58 -7.71 1.03
CA ALA A 44 -3.59 -7.49 -0.01
C ALA A 44 -2.96 -7.06 -1.34
N LEU A 45 -1.95 -6.19 -1.27
CA LEU A 45 -1.27 -5.68 -2.44
C LEU A 45 -0.36 -6.75 -3.08
N ASN A 46 0.34 -7.55 -2.27
CA ASN A 46 1.14 -8.69 -2.76
C ASN A 46 0.27 -9.80 -3.37
N GLU A 47 -0.90 -10.10 -2.79
CA GLU A 47 -1.84 -11.08 -3.34
C GLU A 47 -2.36 -10.66 -4.73
N LYS A 48 -2.71 -9.38 -4.88
CA LYS A 48 -3.11 -8.80 -6.18
C LYS A 48 -1.95 -8.82 -7.16
N LEU A 49 -0.75 -8.40 -6.74
CA LEU A 49 0.44 -8.43 -7.58
C LEU A 49 0.76 -9.84 -8.08
N HIS A 50 0.74 -10.84 -7.18
CA HIS A 50 1.04 -12.22 -7.54
C HIS A 50 -0.02 -12.80 -8.49
N SER A 51 -1.28 -12.42 -8.32
CA SER A 51 -2.36 -12.80 -9.24
C SER A 51 -2.17 -12.19 -10.63
N THR A 52 -1.83 -10.90 -10.70
CA THR A 52 -1.49 -10.22 -11.96
C THR A 52 -0.26 -10.84 -12.61
N GLN A 53 0.81 -11.09 -11.84
CA GLN A 53 2.01 -11.74 -12.34
C GLN A 53 1.68 -13.12 -12.91
N ARG A 54 0.85 -13.91 -12.25
CA ARG A 54 0.44 -15.24 -12.74
C ARG A 54 -0.30 -15.16 -14.08
N ILE A 55 -1.19 -14.18 -14.25
CA ILE A 55 -1.89 -13.94 -15.52
C ILE A 55 -0.88 -13.54 -16.61
N LEU A 56 0.07 -12.66 -16.29
CA LEU A 56 1.11 -12.20 -17.22
C LEU A 56 2.12 -13.29 -17.60
N THR A 57 2.56 -14.12 -16.65
CA THR A 57 3.47 -15.25 -16.90
C THR A 57 2.82 -16.35 -17.74
N GLY A 58 1.48 -16.42 -17.72
CA GLY A 58 0.72 -17.34 -18.58
C GLY A 58 0.68 -16.90 -20.05
N LEU A 59 1.12 -15.67 -20.35
CA LEU A 59 1.22 -15.18 -21.73
C LEU A 59 2.43 -15.80 -22.42
N ASN A 60 2.22 -16.23 -23.67
CA ASN A 60 3.29 -16.73 -24.53
C ASN A 60 3.98 -15.62 -25.33
N SER A 61 3.34 -14.46 -25.51
CA SER A 61 3.92 -13.26 -26.12
C SER A 61 3.20 -12.02 -25.61
N ILE A 62 3.89 -10.88 -25.61
CA ILE A 62 3.32 -9.56 -25.30
C ILE A 62 2.17 -9.19 -26.26
N ASP A 63 2.14 -9.75 -27.47
CA ASP A 63 1.07 -9.54 -28.44
C ASP A 63 -0.29 -10.07 -27.96
N GLN A 64 -0.29 -11.07 -27.08
CA GLN A 64 -1.49 -11.65 -26.47
C GLN A 64 -1.96 -10.86 -25.24
N PHE A 65 -1.26 -9.78 -24.87
CA PHE A 65 -1.65 -8.94 -23.74
C PHE A 65 -3.07 -8.37 -23.89
N SER A 66 -3.50 -8.10 -25.12
CA SER A 66 -4.86 -7.61 -25.42
C SER A 66 -5.96 -8.58 -24.96
N ASP A 67 -5.67 -9.89 -24.92
CA ASP A 67 -6.64 -10.92 -24.54
C ASP A 67 -6.85 -11.00 -23.03
N VAL A 68 -5.80 -10.71 -22.24
CA VAL A 68 -5.86 -10.73 -20.76
C VAL A 68 -6.16 -9.36 -20.16
N LYS A 69 -6.08 -8.29 -20.95
CA LYS A 69 -6.45 -6.93 -20.53
C LYS A 69 -7.82 -6.85 -19.82
N PRO A 70 -8.92 -7.41 -20.35
CA PRO A 70 -10.21 -7.37 -19.65
C PRO A 70 -10.24 -8.16 -18.33
N GLU A 71 -9.46 -9.24 -18.20
CA GLU A 71 -9.32 -9.98 -16.94
C GLU A 71 -8.54 -9.14 -15.90
N LEU A 72 -7.50 -8.44 -16.33
CA LEU A 72 -6.75 -7.48 -15.50
C LEU A 72 -7.63 -6.31 -15.07
N GLU A 73 -8.45 -5.74 -15.96
CA GLU A 73 -9.42 -4.69 -15.62
C GLU A 73 -10.44 -5.19 -14.60
N ALA A 74 -10.93 -6.42 -14.72
CA ALA A 74 -11.82 -6.99 -13.72
C ALA A 74 -11.13 -7.20 -12.36
N LEU A 75 -9.87 -7.63 -12.35
CA LEU A 75 -9.10 -7.89 -11.13
C LEU A 75 -8.65 -6.60 -10.42
N LEU A 76 -8.20 -5.61 -11.18
CA LEU A 76 -7.53 -4.40 -10.71
C LEU A 76 -8.48 -3.19 -10.67
N GLY A 77 -9.40 -3.07 -11.64
CA GLY A 77 -10.37 -1.98 -11.74
C GLY A 77 -11.59 -2.09 -10.83
N ALA A 78 -11.81 -3.26 -10.21
CA ALA A 78 -12.91 -3.43 -9.25
C ALA A 78 -12.75 -2.57 -7.98
N HIS A 79 -11.55 -2.05 -7.70
CA HIS A 79 -11.25 -1.30 -6.47
C HIS A 79 -10.73 0.09 -6.81
N ARG A 80 -11.53 1.14 -6.54
CA ARG A 80 -11.17 2.56 -6.80
C ARG A 80 -9.98 3.06 -5.97
N ASP A 81 -9.58 2.31 -4.95
CA ASP A 81 -8.49 2.65 -4.04
C ASP A 81 -7.15 2.05 -4.48
N LEU A 82 -7.10 1.36 -5.62
CA LEU A 82 -5.90 0.75 -6.17
C LEU A 82 -5.63 1.27 -7.57
N THR A 83 -4.38 1.54 -7.88
CA THR A 83 -3.93 1.84 -9.23
C THR A 83 -2.86 0.84 -9.63
N ALA A 84 -3.04 0.24 -10.80
CA ALA A 84 -2.07 -0.68 -11.35
C ALA A 84 -1.42 -0.09 -12.59
N LEU A 85 -0.10 -0.30 -12.71
CA LEU A 85 0.71 0.15 -13.83
C LEU A 85 1.49 -1.07 -14.35
N ILE A 86 1.36 -1.37 -15.65
CA ILE A 86 2.12 -2.44 -16.30
C ILE A 86 2.90 -1.84 -17.45
N ILE A 87 4.20 -2.07 -17.42
CA ILE A 87 5.16 -1.51 -18.37
C ILE A 87 5.91 -2.69 -18.98
N ASP A 88 6.11 -2.62 -20.31
CA ASP A 88 6.94 -3.56 -21.05
C ASP A 88 8.45 -3.35 -20.77
N GLY A 89 9.29 -4.29 -21.20
CA GLY A 89 10.75 -4.18 -21.10
C GLY A 89 11.33 -2.94 -21.80
N ASP A 90 10.67 -2.44 -22.84
CA ASP A 90 11.02 -1.22 -23.56
C ASP A 90 10.53 0.08 -22.87
N GLY A 91 9.90 0.00 -21.69
CA GLY A 91 9.33 1.16 -21.01
C GLY A 91 7.95 1.59 -21.55
N LYS A 92 7.36 0.81 -22.46
CA LYS A 92 6.04 1.09 -23.05
C LYS A 92 4.93 0.77 -22.04
N LEU A 93 4.03 1.73 -21.80
CA LEU A 93 2.85 1.52 -20.96
C LEU A 93 1.87 0.57 -21.64
N LEU A 94 1.61 -0.58 -21.02
CA LEU A 94 0.67 -1.60 -21.50
C LEU A 94 -0.70 -1.48 -20.81
N PHE A 95 -0.70 -1.09 -19.52
CA PHE A 95 -1.93 -0.97 -18.73
C PHE A 95 -1.81 0.09 -17.63
N ALA A 96 -2.86 0.88 -17.47
CA ALA A 96 -3.05 1.83 -16.38
C ALA A 96 -4.55 1.98 -16.08
N ASP A 97 -4.97 1.68 -14.84
CA ASP A 97 -6.36 1.79 -14.38
C ASP A 97 -6.37 2.03 -12.85
N PRO A 98 -7.21 2.92 -12.29
CA PRO A 98 -8.24 3.79 -12.89
C PRO A 98 -7.77 5.13 -13.50
N GLY A 99 -6.47 5.41 -13.59
CA GLY A 99 -5.96 6.63 -14.22
C GLY A 99 -4.51 6.90 -13.87
N PRO A 100 -3.82 7.82 -14.57
CA PRO A 100 -2.38 7.93 -14.51
C PRO A 100 -1.94 8.60 -13.21
N ILE A 101 -1.81 7.80 -12.16
CA ILE A 101 -0.92 8.16 -11.06
C ILE A 101 0.49 8.14 -11.63
N VAL A 102 1.18 9.28 -11.59
CA VAL A 102 2.56 9.38 -12.03
C VAL A 102 3.44 8.72 -10.99
N VAL A 103 3.61 7.40 -11.11
CA VAL A 103 4.61 6.65 -10.35
C VAL A 103 6.00 7.17 -10.78
N PRO A 104 6.82 7.72 -9.88
CA PRO A 104 8.17 8.15 -10.23
C PRO A 104 9.00 6.97 -10.75
N GLU A 105 9.87 7.21 -11.73
CA GLU A 105 10.63 6.14 -12.41
C GLU A 105 11.51 5.33 -11.45
N ASP A 106 12.01 5.98 -10.40
CA ASP A 106 12.78 5.32 -9.34
C ASP A 106 12.01 4.16 -8.71
N PHE A 107 10.67 4.24 -8.59
CA PHE A 107 9.84 3.19 -7.99
C PHE A 107 9.36 2.13 -8.98
N ARG A 108 9.51 2.38 -10.29
CA ARG A 108 9.11 1.44 -11.36
C ARG A 108 10.09 0.27 -11.52
N THR A 109 11.31 0.42 -11.02
CA THR A 109 12.39 -0.57 -11.17
C THR A 109 12.77 -1.25 -9.86
N ILE A 110 12.24 -0.79 -8.72
CA ILE A 110 12.50 -1.39 -7.41
C ILE A 110 11.86 -2.77 -7.35
N THR A 111 12.68 -3.81 -7.47
CA THR A 111 12.25 -5.22 -7.36
C THR A 111 12.47 -5.75 -5.94
N ASN A 112 12.43 -4.88 -4.94
CA ASN A 112 12.43 -5.32 -3.55
C ASN A 112 10.98 -5.60 -3.14
N SER A 113 10.72 -6.75 -2.52
CA SER A 113 9.41 -7.14 -1.96
C SER A 113 8.89 -6.23 -0.83
N ASN A 114 9.56 -5.10 -0.61
CA ASN A 114 9.19 -4.10 0.37
C ASN A 114 8.26 -3.07 -0.29
N VAL A 115 7.16 -2.78 0.42
CA VAL A 115 6.26 -1.68 0.07
C VAL A 115 7.03 -0.37 0.10
N TRP A 116 7.03 0.37 -1.00
CA TRP A 116 7.52 1.73 -1.04
C TRP A 116 6.37 2.70 -0.80
N GLU A 117 6.70 3.85 -0.22
CA GLU A 117 5.74 4.92 0.04
C GLU A 117 6.27 6.19 -0.62
N TRP A 118 5.44 6.89 -1.38
CA TRP A 118 5.73 8.24 -1.81
C TRP A 118 4.59 9.16 -1.37
N ARG A 119 4.91 10.44 -1.23
CA ARG A 119 3.90 11.46 -0.95
C ARG A 119 3.70 12.28 -2.21
N ASP A 120 2.48 12.35 -2.69
CA ASP A 120 2.08 13.30 -3.71
C ASP A 120 1.04 14.24 -3.10
N GLN A 121 1.38 15.53 -3.08
CA GLN A 121 0.59 16.58 -2.44
C GLN A 121 0.26 16.26 -0.96
N GLU A 122 -1.02 16.01 -0.64
CA GLU A 122 -1.51 15.68 0.71
C GLU A 122 -1.77 14.17 0.91
N GLN A 123 -1.58 13.36 -0.12
CA GLN A 123 -1.85 11.93 -0.07
C GLN A 123 -0.55 11.13 0.01
N ILE A 124 -0.54 10.14 0.90
CA ILE A 124 0.52 9.14 0.98
C ILE A 124 0.08 7.97 0.13
N PHE A 125 0.85 7.68 -0.90
CA PHE A 125 0.66 6.51 -1.74
C PHE A 125 1.60 5.40 -1.28
N ARG A 126 1.10 4.18 -1.37
CA ARG A 126 1.85 2.96 -1.11
C ARG A 126 1.79 2.10 -2.35
N GLY A 127 2.89 1.48 -2.69
CA GLY A 127 2.90 0.52 -3.78
C GLY A 127 4.01 -0.50 -3.65
N VAL A 128 3.90 -1.49 -4.53
CA VAL A 128 4.86 -2.58 -4.69
C VAL A 128 5.08 -2.73 -6.18
N THR A 129 6.28 -3.19 -6.52
CA THR A 129 6.69 -3.41 -7.89
C THR A 129 7.30 -4.79 -7.96
N ALA A 130 6.94 -5.54 -9.00
CA ALA A 130 7.55 -6.83 -9.31
C ALA A 130 7.72 -6.96 -10.81
N GLN A 131 8.69 -7.76 -11.20
CA GLN A 131 8.90 -8.14 -12.59
C GLN A 131 8.12 -9.42 -12.88
N ALA A 132 7.36 -9.42 -13.97
CA ALA A 132 6.75 -10.62 -14.53
C ALA A 132 7.54 -11.01 -15.78
N ILE A 133 8.04 -12.24 -15.83
CA ILE A 133 8.71 -12.77 -17.03
C ILE A 133 7.62 -13.34 -17.93
N VAL A 134 7.46 -12.78 -19.12
CA VAL A 134 6.61 -13.34 -20.17
C VAL A 134 7.46 -14.34 -20.95
N THR A 135 6.99 -15.57 -21.08
CA THR A 135 7.77 -16.71 -21.65
C THR A 135 8.19 -16.49 -23.12
N GLY A 136 7.70 -15.43 -23.78
CA GLY A 136 8.07 -15.03 -25.14
C GLY A 136 9.00 -13.82 -25.26
N GLN A 137 9.57 -13.31 -24.16
CA GLN A 137 10.44 -12.12 -24.21
C GLN A 137 11.92 -12.44 -24.51
N ASP A 138 12.26 -13.72 -24.67
CA ASP A 138 13.56 -14.20 -25.17
C ASP A 138 13.40 -14.69 -26.62
N GLN A 139 13.31 -13.77 -27.59
CA GLN A 139 13.70 -14.06 -28.98
C GLN A 139 14.18 -12.83 -29.75
#